data_AF-A0AAD4YKS5-F1
#
_entry.id   AF-A0AAD4YKS5-F1
#
_cell.length_a   1.000
_cell.length_b   1.000
_cell.length_c   1.000
_cell.angle_alpha   90.00
_cell.angle_beta   90.00
_cell.angle_gamma   90.00
#
_symmetry.space_group_name_H-M   'P 1'
#
loop_
_entity.id
_entity.type
_entity.pdbx_description
1 polymer ?
#
loop_
_entity_poly.entity_id
_entity_poly.type
_entity_poly.pdbx_seq_one_letter_code
_entity_poly.pdbx_strand_id
1 'polypeptide(L)'
;MTPQNLTLLPLSTPKLSIERLILDGCLGGGIPCNFITELLIVIDSIAALFRSQYERTSADLKHRCEMFFKISGTLKALANKFGVAVVVTNQVVDFIGPDHGINGVRLGNLECLHTPGRRVSPALGLALAHCINSRVFLARHEGSVGFNSCNAPSATISSQTHRILHLVFAPHLPHASSEFVITKEGVVGVSR
;
A
#
# COMPACT_ATOMS: atom_id res chain seq x y z
N MET A 1 -26.10 -39.70 -5.82
CA MET A 1 -24.87 -39.19 -5.20
C MET A 1 -24.31 -38.10 -6.09
N THR A 2 -24.58 -36.84 -5.76
CA THR A 2 -24.08 -35.67 -6.50
C THR A 2 -22.69 -35.28 -5.96
N PRO A 3 -21.69 -35.03 -6.82
CA PRO A 3 -20.37 -34.63 -6.36
C PRO A 3 -20.44 -33.21 -5.79
N GLN A 4 -20.02 -33.04 -4.54
CA GLN A 4 -19.89 -31.71 -3.94
C GLN A 4 -18.66 -31.02 -4.53
N ASN A 5 -18.91 -29.91 -5.21
CA ASN A 5 -17.88 -29.08 -5.83
C ASN A 5 -17.16 -28.29 -4.71
N LEU A 6 -15.92 -28.70 -4.38
CA LEU A 6 -15.08 -28.09 -3.34
C LEU A 6 -14.51 -26.70 -3.70
N THR A 7 -15.06 -26.04 -4.72
CA THR A 7 -14.51 -24.78 -5.29
C THR A 7 -15.15 -23.50 -4.75
N LEU A 8 -16.11 -23.58 -3.82
CA LEU A 8 -16.87 -22.42 -3.31
C LEU A 8 -16.80 -22.21 -1.79
N LEU A 9 -15.82 -22.80 -1.10
CA LEU A 9 -15.55 -22.36 0.28
C LEU A 9 -14.51 -21.24 0.23
N PRO A 10 -14.85 -19.99 0.57
CA PRO A 10 -13.82 -18.98 0.77
C PRO A 10 -12.94 -19.49 1.91
N LEU A 11 -11.68 -19.78 1.60
CA LEU A 11 -10.67 -20.14 2.58
C LEU A 11 -10.55 -18.94 3.53
N SER A 12 -11.26 -19.01 4.66
CA SER A 12 -11.27 -17.96 5.68
C SER A 12 -9.92 -17.97 6.37
N THR A 13 -8.96 -17.30 5.75
CA THR A 13 -7.70 -16.95 6.38
C THR A 13 -8.01 -15.99 7.53
N PRO A 14 -7.52 -16.25 8.75
CA PRO A 14 -7.67 -15.29 9.84
C PRO A 14 -7.09 -13.94 9.41
N LYS A 15 -7.67 -12.85 9.92
CA LYS A 15 -7.32 -11.49 9.51
C LYS A 15 -6.90 -10.69 10.73
N LEU A 16 -5.88 -9.86 10.56
CA LEU A 16 -5.48 -8.88 11.57
C LEU A 16 -6.43 -7.70 11.45
N SER A 17 -7.44 -7.66 12.32
CA SER A 17 -8.32 -6.50 12.46
C SER A 17 -7.61 -5.45 13.30
N ILE A 18 -7.38 -4.27 12.72
CA ILE A 18 -6.86 -3.13 13.48
C ILE A 18 -8.09 -2.42 14.00
N GLU A 19 -8.52 -2.79 15.22
CA GLU A 19 -9.82 -2.51 15.91
C GLU A 19 -10.38 -1.08 15.83
N ARG A 20 -9.72 -0.14 15.15
CA ARG A 20 -10.23 1.22 14.98
C ARG A 20 -10.14 1.90 13.62
N LEU A 21 -9.53 1.37 12.55
CA LEU A 21 -9.08 2.32 11.53
C LEU A 21 -8.92 1.81 10.09
N ILE A 22 -9.72 2.34 9.16
CA ILE A 22 -9.55 2.45 7.67
C ILE A 22 -9.34 1.14 6.90
N LEU A 23 -8.34 0.35 7.31
CA LEU A 23 -7.90 -0.89 6.68
C LEU A 23 -8.92 -2.01 6.80
N ASP A 24 -9.68 -2.12 7.88
CA ASP A 24 -10.65 -3.22 8.03
C ASP A 24 -11.74 -3.17 6.94
N GLY A 25 -12.24 -1.98 6.59
CA GLY A 25 -13.19 -1.82 5.49
C GLY A 25 -12.57 -2.10 4.12
N CYS A 26 -11.37 -1.58 3.85
CA CYS A 26 -10.70 -1.78 2.56
C CYS A 26 -10.12 -3.19 2.37
N LEU A 27 -9.80 -3.88 3.45
CA LEU A 27 -9.20 -5.22 3.42
C LEU A 27 -10.19 -6.35 3.75
N GLY A 28 -11.49 -6.05 3.77
CA GLY A 28 -12.54 -7.03 4.05
C GLY A 28 -12.40 -7.69 5.43
N GLY A 29 -12.01 -6.92 6.45
CA GLY A 29 -11.85 -7.36 7.85
C GLY A 29 -10.40 -7.44 8.34
N GLY A 30 -9.42 -7.04 7.53
CA GLY A 30 -8.01 -6.94 7.95
C GLY A 30 -7.01 -7.58 7.00
N ILE A 31 -5.73 -7.61 7.38
CA ILE A 31 -4.67 -8.25 6.58
C ILE A 31 -4.71 -9.77 6.81
N PRO A 32 -4.73 -10.63 5.78
CA PRO A 32 -4.68 -12.07 5.97
C PRO A 32 -3.39 -12.46 6.69
N CYS A 33 -3.55 -13.09 7.84
CA CYS A 33 -2.47 -13.64 8.64
C CYS A 33 -2.98 -14.93 9.27
N ASN A 34 -2.20 -16.00 9.14
CA ASN A 34 -2.64 -17.34 9.55
C ASN A 34 -2.85 -17.50 11.07
N PHE A 35 -2.58 -16.46 11.86
CA PHE A 35 -2.82 -16.37 13.29
C PHE A 35 -3.24 -14.95 13.66
N ILE A 36 -3.92 -14.76 14.80
CA ILE A 36 -4.14 -13.44 15.41
C ILE A 36 -2.75 -12.96 15.85
N THR A 37 -2.04 -12.20 15.02
CA THR A 37 -0.63 -11.91 15.28
C THR A 37 -0.51 -10.78 16.30
N GLU A 38 -0.07 -11.09 17.52
CA GLU A 38 0.28 -10.09 18.54
C GLU A 38 1.60 -9.35 18.20
N LEU A 39 2.35 -9.85 17.19
CA LEU A 39 3.64 -9.31 16.79
C LEU A 39 3.62 -8.82 15.33
N LEU A 40 4.06 -7.58 15.13
CA LEU A 40 4.19 -6.89 13.85
C LEU A 40 5.66 -6.50 13.62
N ILE A 41 6.22 -6.85 12.48
CA ILE A 41 7.53 -6.36 12.02
C ILE A 41 7.29 -5.22 11.02
N VAL A 42 7.83 -4.03 11.31
CA VAL A 42 7.77 -2.87 10.42
C VAL A 42 9.18 -2.54 9.90
N ILE A 43 9.34 -2.49 8.58
CA ILE A 43 10.58 -2.06 7.91
C ILE A 43 10.30 -0.77 7.14
N ASP A 44 10.77 0.36 7.69
CA ASP A 44 10.66 1.68 7.08
C ASP A 44 12.05 2.25 6.75
N SER A 45 12.51 2.31 5.49
CA SER A 45 11.91 1.76 4.27
C SER A 45 12.85 0.76 3.61
N ILE A 46 12.31 -0.32 3.03
CA ILE A 46 13.13 -1.31 2.32
C ILE A 46 13.83 -0.70 1.09
N ALA A 47 13.28 0.40 0.56
CA ALA A 47 13.88 1.18 -0.52
C ALA A 47 15.22 1.84 -0.14
N ALA A 48 15.43 2.16 1.14
CA ALA A 48 16.64 2.83 1.60
C ALA A 48 17.90 2.00 1.34
N LEU A 49 17.79 0.65 1.40
CA LEU A 49 18.90 -0.27 1.13
C LEU A 49 19.48 -0.11 -0.28
N PHE A 50 18.66 0.30 -1.25
CA PHE A 50 19.02 0.28 -2.66
C PHE A 50 19.29 1.68 -3.24
N ARG A 51 19.06 2.74 -2.46
CA ARG A 51 19.05 4.14 -2.94
C ARG A 51 20.44 4.75 -3.14
N SER A 52 21.45 4.33 -2.38
CA SER A 52 22.82 4.90 -2.47
C SER A 52 23.91 3.90 -2.85
N GLN A 53 23.65 2.59 -2.78
CA GLN A 53 24.71 1.58 -2.81
C GLN A 53 25.05 1.01 -4.19
N TYR A 54 24.33 1.39 -5.26
CA TYR A 54 24.68 0.91 -6.60
C TYR A 54 24.41 1.92 -7.70
N GLU A 55 25.18 1.83 -8.79
CA GLU A 55 24.97 2.62 -10.00
C GLU A 55 23.72 2.12 -10.76
N ARG A 56 23.29 2.85 -11.79
CA ARG A 56 22.17 2.42 -12.65
C ARG A 56 22.64 1.45 -13.73
N THR A 57 23.47 0.48 -13.36
CA THR A 57 23.96 -0.57 -14.28
C THR A 57 23.02 -1.77 -14.26
N SER A 58 22.92 -2.49 -15.37
CA SER A 58 22.09 -3.72 -15.46
C SER A 58 22.59 -4.83 -14.53
N ALA A 59 23.90 -4.94 -14.33
CA ALA A 59 24.52 -5.86 -13.36
C ALA A 59 24.10 -5.51 -11.92
N ASP A 60 24.12 -4.22 -11.57
CA ASP A 60 23.66 -3.74 -10.27
C ASP A 60 22.17 -4.00 -10.06
N LEU A 61 21.34 -3.79 -11.10
CA LEU A 61 19.93 -4.14 -11.04
C LEU A 61 19.71 -5.63 -10.74
N LYS A 62 20.48 -6.52 -11.39
CA LYS A 62 20.41 -7.96 -11.13
C LYS A 62 20.76 -8.27 -9.66
N HIS A 63 21.87 -7.73 -9.16
CA HIS A 63 22.29 -7.92 -7.77
C HIS A 63 21.26 -7.39 -6.76
N ARG A 64 20.69 -6.21 -7.02
CA ARG A 64 19.61 -5.63 -6.21
C ARG A 64 18.39 -6.54 -6.18
N CYS A 65 17.97 -7.06 -7.33
CA CYS A 65 16.85 -8.01 -7.43
C CYS A 65 17.14 -9.30 -6.64
N GLU A 66 18.31 -9.90 -6.80
CA GLU A 66 18.71 -11.11 -6.07
C GLU A 66 18.71 -10.90 -4.56
N MET A 67 19.29 -9.79 -4.09
CA MET A 67 19.30 -9.44 -2.67
C MET A 67 17.86 -9.22 -2.16
N PHE A 68 17.03 -8.53 -2.95
CA PHE A 68 15.63 -8.29 -2.63
C PHE A 68 14.84 -9.60 -2.49
N PHE A 69 15.05 -10.57 -3.39
CA PHE A 69 14.42 -11.89 -3.31
C PHE A 69 14.86 -12.66 -2.07
N LYS A 70 16.15 -12.61 -1.71
CA LYS A 70 16.66 -13.24 -0.47
C LYS A 70 15.99 -12.64 0.76
N ILE A 71 15.99 -11.31 0.87
CA ILE A 71 15.35 -10.59 1.99
C ILE A 71 13.87 -10.95 2.07
N SER A 72 13.15 -10.88 0.94
CA SER A 72 11.72 -11.20 0.87
C SER A 72 11.43 -12.65 1.26
N GLY A 73 12.25 -13.60 0.81
CA GLY A 73 12.16 -15.02 1.20
C GLY A 73 12.34 -15.22 2.69
N THR A 74 13.35 -14.59 3.28
CA THR A 74 13.59 -14.62 4.74
C THR A 74 12.43 -14.01 5.51
N LEU A 75 11.91 -12.85 5.10
CA LEU A 75 10.76 -12.21 5.76
C LEU A 75 9.51 -13.08 5.69
N LYS A 76 9.23 -13.72 4.54
CA LYS A 76 8.11 -14.68 4.43
C LYS A 76 8.32 -15.91 5.31
N ALA A 77 9.54 -16.44 5.37
CA ALA A 77 9.85 -17.58 6.24
C ALA A 77 9.65 -17.23 7.73
N LEU A 78 10.09 -16.04 8.16
CA LEU A 78 9.87 -15.53 9.51
C LEU A 78 8.38 -15.32 9.80
N ALA A 79 7.65 -14.67 8.87
CA ALA A 79 6.20 -14.47 8.97
C ALA A 79 5.45 -15.79 9.17
N ASN A 80 5.80 -16.81 8.38
CA ASN A 80 5.19 -18.13 8.47
C ASN A 80 5.59 -18.89 9.74
N LYS A 81 6.88 -18.82 10.12
CA LYS A 81 7.42 -19.55 11.28
C LYS A 81 6.86 -19.03 12.60
N PHE A 82 6.75 -17.71 12.73
CA PHE A 82 6.36 -17.08 13.98
C PHE A 82 4.91 -16.58 13.97
N GLY A 83 4.20 -16.72 12.84
CA GLY A 83 2.84 -16.20 12.70
C GLY A 83 2.80 -14.69 12.91
N VAL A 84 3.64 -13.93 12.21
CA VAL A 84 3.78 -12.47 12.37
C VAL A 84 3.45 -11.73 11.10
N ALA A 85 2.83 -10.56 11.23
CA ALA A 85 2.63 -9.66 10.10
C ALA A 85 3.94 -8.91 9.79
N VAL A 86 4.28 -8.75 8.50
CA VAL A 86 5.42 -7.97 8.06
C VAL A 86 4.93 -6.84 7.16
N VAL A 87 5.16 -5.61 7.58
CA VAL A 87 4.83 -4.39 6.83
C VAL A 87 6.12 -3.72 6.38
N VAL A 88 6.25 -3.50 5.07
CA VAL A 88 7.39 -2.82 4.47
C VAL A 88 6.91 -1.53 3.82
N THR A 89 7.61 -0.42 4.07
CA THR A 89 7.38 0.83 3.34
C THR A 89 8.31 0.91 2.13
N ASN A 90 7.84 1.55 1.08
CA ASN A 90 8.60 1.78 -0.14
C ASN A 90 8.47 3.25 -0.54
N GLN A 91 9.58 3.82 -1.01
CA GLN A 91 9.61 5.17 -1.53
C GLN A 91 9.05 5.20 -2.95
N VAL A 92 8.61 6.37 -3.39
CA VAL A 92 8.20 6.63 -4.77
C VAL A 92 9.22 7.49 -5.50
N VAL A 93 9.29 7.32 -6.82
CA VAL A 93 10.07 8.12 -7.76
C VAL A 93 9.11 8.75 -8.78
N ASP A 94 9.53 9.84 -9.41
CA ASP A 94 8.74 10.46 -10.46
C ASP A 94 8.64 9.53 -11.67
N PHE A 95 7.43 9.39 -12.21
CA PHE A 95 7.21 8.67 -13.45
C PHE A 95 7.25 9.66 -14.62
N ILE A 96 8.25 9.50 -15.48
CA ILE A 96 8.41 10.27 -16.71
C ILE A 96 8.06 9.34 -17.87
N GLY A 97 6.91 9.57 -18.49
CA GLY A 97 6.42 8.79 -19.63
C GLY A 97 5.30 9.53 -20.36
N PRO A 98 4.84 9.08 -21.52
CA PRO A 98 3.72 9.71 -22.23
C PRO A 98 2.43 9.68 -21.37
N ASP A 99 1.61 10.72 -21.47
CA ASP A 99 0.32 10.81 -20.74
C ASP A 99 -0.71 9.81 -21.26
N HIS A 100 -0.62 9.43 -22.55
CA HIS A 100 -1.49 8.45 -23.20
C HIS A 100 -0.64 7.45 -24.00
N GLY A 101 -0.66 6.19 -23.59
CA GLY A 101 0.03 5.13 -24.32
C GLY A 101 -0.06 3.78 -23.62
N ILE A 102 -0.40 2.77 -24.39
CA ILE A 102 -0.39 1.32 -24.19
C ILE A 102 0.85 0.71 -23.46
N ASN A 103 1.84 1.53 -23.09
CA ASN A 103 3.05 1.15 -22.34
C ASN A 103 3.11 1.79 -20.94
N GLY A 104 2.00 2.33 -20.43
CA GLY A 104 1.88 2.63 -19.00
C GLY A 104 2.06 1.33 -18.23
N VAL A 105 3.16 1.19 -17.47
CA VAL A 105 3.42 -0.01 -16.68
C VAL A 105 2.27 -0.17 -15.68
N ARG A 106 1.29 -1.02 -16.03
CA ARG A 106 0.14 -1.31 -15.17
C ARG A 106 0.67 -1.80 -13.84
N LEU A 107 0.40 -1.06 -12.77
CA LEU A 107 0.87 -1.39 -11.45
C LEU A 107 -0.22 -2.18 -10.74
N GLY A 108 -0.26 -3.48 -11.02
CA GLY A 108 -1.43 -4.28 -10.71
C GLY A 108 -2.59 -3.85 -11.59
N ASN A 109 -3.67 -3.40 -10.97
CA ASN A 109 -4.91 -3.06 -11.67
C ASN A 109 -5.12 -1.54 -11.84
N LEU A 110 -4.22 -0.71 -11.28
CA LEU A 110 -4.21 0.73 -11.56
C LEU A 110 -3.35 1.02 -12.78
N GLU A 111 -3.87 1.83 -13.70
CA GLU A 111 -3.14 2.27 -14.89
C GLU A 111 -1.94 3.15 -14.53
N CYS A 112 -2.07 3.99 -13.49
CA CYS A 112 -0.99 4.82 -12.98
C CYS A 112 -1.26 5.27 -11.52
N LEU A 113 -0.18 5.48 -10.76
CA LEU A 113 -0.25 6.06 -9.41
C LEU A 113 -0.06 7.57 -9.47
N HIS A 114 -0.96 8.31 -8.83
CA HIS A 114 -0.95 9.77 -8.84
C HIS A 114 -0.83 10.32 -7.42
N THR A 115 -0.05 11.39 -7.29
CA THR A 115 -0.03 12.28 -6.14
C THR A 115 -0.33 13.71 -6.64
N PRO A 116 -0.78 14.65 -5.81
CA PRO A 116 -1.12 16.00 -6.27
C PRO A 116 0.01 16.59 -7.13
N GLY A 117 -0.32 16.91 -8.39
CA GLY A 117 0.60 17.52 -9.35
C GLY A 117 1.59 16.58 -10.07
N ARG A 118 1.64 15.27 -9.79
CA ARG A 118 2.58 14.37 -10.50
C ARG A 118 2.20 12.88 -10.51
N ARG A 119 2.67 12.19 -11.56
CA ARG A 119 2.67 10.73 -11.67
C ARG A 119 3.89 10.14 -10.97
N VAL A 120 3.67 9.01 -10.29
CA VAL A 120 4.73 8.36 -9.50
C VAL A 120 4.82 6.88 -9.80
N SER A 121 5.98 6.31 -9.53
CA SER A 121 6.25 4.87 -9.58
C SER A 121 6.97 4.42 -8.31
N PRO A 122 6.80 3.18 -7.84
CA PRO A 122 7.55 2.65 -6.70
C PRO A 122 9.03 2.54 -7.03
N ALA A 123 9.89 2.89 -6.07
CA ALA A 123 11.35 2.95 -6.28
C ALA A 123 11.99 1.61 -6.64
N LEU A 124 11.44 0.49 -6.14
CA LEU A 124 12.02 -0.85 -6.33
C LEU A 124 11.35 -1.67 -7.45
N GLY A 125 10.52 -1.03 -8.28
CA GLY A 125 10.00 -1.61 -9.52
C GLY A 125 9.21 -2.93 -9.36
N LEU A 126 9.24 -3.74 -10.43
CA LEU A 126 8.45 -4.97 -10.57
C LEU A 126 8.94 -6.13 -9.69
N ALA A 127 10.25 -6.21 -9.38
CA ALA A 127 10.78 -7.27 -8.51
C ALA A 127 10.06 -7.29 -7.15
N LEU A 128 9.76 -6.10 -6.62
CA LEU A 128 8.98 -5.93 -5.40
C LEU A 128 7.50 -6.35 -5.55
N ALA A 129 6.93 -6.19 -6.75
CA ALA A 129 5.52 -6.49 -7.01
C ALA A 129 5.20 -7.98 -6.89
N HIS A 130 6.15 -8.84 -7.22
CA HIS A 130 5.95 -10.28 -7.18
C HIS A 130 6.17 -10.91 -5.80
N CYS A 131 6.85 -10.21 -4.89
CA CYS A 131 7.21 -10.77 -3.59
C CYS A 131 6.26 -10.40 -2.45
N ILE A 132 5.28 -9.53 -2.67
CA ILE A 132 4.37 -9.06 -1.63
C ILE A 132 3.00 -9.74 -1.73
N ASN A 133 2.34 -9.92 -0.58
CA ASN A 133 1.00 -10.50 -0.54
C ASN A 133 -0.08 -9.45 -0.84
N SER A 134 0.10 -8.23 -0.33
CA SER A 134 -0.79 -7.10 -0.52
C SER A 134 0.01 -5.81 -0.70
N ARG A 135 -0.49 -4.87 -1.49
CA ARG A 135 0.09 -3.55 -1.73
C ARG A 135 -0.95 -2.47 -1.54
N VAL A 136 -0.57 -1.49 -0.73
CA VAL A 136 -1.33 -0.28 -0.50
C VAL A 136 -0.53 0.92 -0.99
N PHE A 137 -1.20 1.90 -1.59
CA PHE A 137 -0.63 3.18 -1.99
C PHE A 137 -1.33 4.31 -1.23
N LEU A 138 -0.54 5.23 -0.67
CA LEU A 138 -1.03 6.39 0.07
C LEU A 138 -0.78 7.64 -0.76
N ALA A 139 -1.83 8.42 -1.00
CA ALA A 139 -1.76 9.68 -1.72
C ALA A 139 -2.30 10.81 -0.85
N ARG A 140 -1.75 12.02 -1.02
CA ARG A 140 -2.35 13.24 -0.48
C ARG A 140 -3.57 13.62 -1.32
N HIS A 141 -4.66 14.00 -0.69
CA HIS A 141 -5.85 14.54 -1.34
C HIS A 141 -5.95 16.03 -1.00
N GLU A 142 -5.79 16.90 -1.99
CA GLU A 142 -5.97 18.34 -1.80
C GLU A 142 -7.46 18.68 -1.95
N GLY A 143 -8.18 18.60 -0.84
CA GLY A 143 -9.51 19.18 -0.71
C GLY A 143 -9.37 20.65 -0.32
N SER A 144 -9.26 21.55 -1.29
CA SER A 144 -9.57 22.96 -1.05
C SER A 144 -11.09 23.09 -0.96
N VAL A 145 -11.67 22.78 0.21
CA VAL A 145 -13.02 23.26 0.55
C VAL A 145 -12.91 24.75 0.79
N GLY A 146 -12.90 25.51 -0.31
CA GLY A 146 -13.15 26.93 -0.30
C GLY A 146 -14.62 27.14 0.07
N PHE A 147 -14.92 27.17 1.37
CA PHE A 147 -16.19 27.72 1.80
C PHE A 147 -16.08 29.24 1.63
N ASN A 148 -16.49 29.74 0.46
CA ASN A 148 -16.79 31.15 0.27
C ASN A 148 -18.07 31.48 1.08
N SER A 149 -17.97 31.49 2.40
CA SER A 149 -18.92 32.22 3.23
C SER A 149 -18.31 33.58 3.49
N CYS A 150 -18.76 34.55 2.71
CA CYS A 150 -18.64 35.95 3.04
C CYS A 150 -19.17 36.18 4.47
N ASN A 151 -18.32 36.79 5.32
CA ASN A 151 -18.65 37.50 6.56
C ASN A 151 -18.54 36.74 7.90
N ALA A 152 -17.38 36.17 8.24
CA ALA A 152 -17.01 35.95 9.64
C ALA A 152 -15.52 36.28 9.89
N PRO A 153 -15.16 37.04 10.95
CA PRO A 153 -13.77 37.34 11.25
C PRO A 153 -13.11 36.15 11.96
N SER A 154 -11.94 35.75 11.43
CA SER A 154 -10.99 34.79 12.03
C SER A 154 -11.53 33.39 12.35
N ALA A 155 -11.94 32.65 11.33
CA ALA A 155 -11.87 31.19 11.40
C ALA A 155 -10.44 30.77 11.03
N THR A 156 -9.67 30.29 12.01
CA THR A 156 -8.40 29.60 11.78
C THR A 156 -8.67 28.41 10.86
N ILE A 157 -8.43 28.55 9.56
CA ILE A 157 -8.58 27.47 8.58
C ILE A 157 -7.51 26.42 8.92
N SER A 158 -7.86 25.44 9.75
CA SER A 158 -7.06 24.24 9.88
C SER A 158 -7.22 23.50 8.56
N SER A 159 -6.26 23.68 7.65
CA SER A 159 -6.15 22.90 6.42
C SER A 159 -5.78 21.48 6.83
N GLN A 160 -6.78 20.70 7.27
CA GLN A 160 -6.57 19.31 7.57
C GLN A 160 -6.25 18.62 6.24
N THR A 161 -5.04 18.10 6.12
CA THR A 161 -4.64 17.42 4.89
C THR A 161 -5.32 16.06 4.84
N HIS A 162 -6.28 15.92 3.93
CA HIS A 162 -6.89 14.63 3.59
C HIS A 162 -5.89 13.77 2.83
N ARG A 163 -5.98 12.46 3.04
CA ARG A 163 -5.16 11.46 2.37
C ARG A 163 -6.08 10.31 1.94
N ILE A 164 -5.72 9.65 0.85
CA ILE A 164 -6.42 8.47 0.36
C ILE A 164 -5.47 7.29 0.42
N LEU A 165 -6.00 6.18 0.91
CA LEU A 165 -5.41 4.86 0.87
C LEU A 165 -6.04 4.09 -0.30
N HIS A 166 -5.23 3.61 -1.24
CA HIS A 166 -5.65 2.76 -2.36
C HIS A 166 -5.12 1.33 -2.18
N LEU A 167 -5.99 0.33 -2.23
CA LEU A 167 -5.58 -1.06 -2.36
C LEU A 167 -5.20 -1.34 -3.81
N VAL A 168 -3.90 -1.32 -4.08
CA VAL A 168 -3.32 -1.47 -5.42
C VAL A 168 -3.30 -2.93 -5.85
N PHE A 169 -3.00 -3.83 -4.91
CA PHE A 169 -2.94 -5.26 -5.16
C PHE A 169 -3.28 -6.04 -3.89
N ALA A 170 -4.18 -7.00 -4.00
CA ALA A 170 -4.38 -8.07 -3.04
C ALA A 170 -5.11 -9.20 -3.77
N PRO A 171 -4.59 -10.44 -3.79
CA PRO A 171 -5.17 -11.52 -4.58
C PRO A 171 -6.55 -11.98 -4.09
N HIS A 172 -6.94 -11.62 -2.88
CA HIS A 172 -8.15 -12.06 -2.19
C HIS A 172 -9.18 -10.94 -2.02
N LEU A 173 -8.94 -9.74 -2.57
CA LEU A 173 -9.80 -8.58 -2.39
C LEU A 173 -9.99 -7.81 -3.70
N PRO A 174 -11.19 -7.24 -3.92
CA PRO A 174 -11.41 -6.29 -5.01
C PRO A 174 -10.69 -4.96 -4.72
N HIS A 175 -10.66 -4.06 -5.71
CA HIS A 175 -10.20 -2.70 -5.47
C HIS A 175 -11.04 -2.01 -4.42
N ALA A 176 -10.34 -1.35 -3.50
CA ALA A 176 -10.93 -0.53 -2.48
C ALA A 176 -10.04 0.70 -2.24
N SER A 177 -10.67 1.78 -1.81
CA SER A 177 -9.97 2.96 -1.33
C SER A 177 -10.71 3.55 -0.13
N SER A 178 -9.97 4.21 0.76
CA SER A 178 -10.56 4.91 1.90
C SER A 178 -9.78 6.18 2.23
N GLU A 179 -10.51 7.19 2.70
CA GLU A 179 -9.98 8.48 3.08
C GLU A 179 -9.60 8.51 4.55
N PHE A 180 -8.54 9.24 4.86
CA PHE A 180 -8.07 9.40 6.20
C PHE A 180 -7.36 10.73 6.43
N VAL A 181 -7.31 11.10 7.70
CA VAL A 181 -6.60 12.26 8.20
C VAL A 181 -5.57 11.83 9.24
N ILE A 182 -4.56 12.65 9.45
CA ILE A 182 -3.58 12.45 10.52
C ILE A 182 -3.85 13.53 11.57
N THR A 183 -4.13 13.09 12.78
CA THR A 183 -4.44 13.89 13.96
C THR A 183 -3.32 13.74 14.99
N LYS A 184 -3.40 14.45 16.12
CA LYS A 184 -2.41 14.28 17.20
C LYS A 184 -2.52 12.90 17.86
N GLU A 185 -3.71 12.32 17.79
CA GLU A 185 -4.09 11.03 18.34
C GLU A 185 -3.72 9.86 17.41
N GLY A 186 -3.30 10.18 16.18
CA GLY A 186 -2.87 9.20 15.18
C GLY A 186 -3.61 9.34 13.85
N VAL A 187 -3.57 8.28 13.06
CA VAL A 187 -4.34 8.19 11.81
C VAL A 187 -5.82 8.04 12.20
N VAL A 188 -6.75 8.67 11.46
CA VAL A 188 -8.20 8.52 11.67
C VAL A 188 -8.90 8.42 10.31
N GLY A 189 -9.79 7.45 10.15
CA GLY A 189 -10.59 7.31 8.94
C GLY A 189 -11.66 8.38 8.82
N VAL A 190 -11.90 8.85 7.60
CA VAL A 190 -13.00 9.78 7.30
C VAL A 190 -14.20 8.94 6.87
N SER A 191 -15.24 8.90 7.70
CA SER A 191 -16.51 8.28 7.33
C SER A 191 -17.16 9.08 6.20
N ARG A 192 -17.58 8.40 5.12
CA ARG A 192 -18.47 8.98 4.10
C ARG A 192 -19.92 8.82 4.50
#